data_AF-A0A1W6YR02-F1
#
_entry.id   AF-A0A1W6YR02-F1
#
_cell.length_a   1.000
_cell.length_b   1.000
_cell.length_c   1.000
_cell.angle_alpha   90.00
_cell.angle_beta   90.00
_cell.angle_gamma   90.00
#
_symmetry.space_group_name_H-M   'P 1'
#
loop_
_entity.id
_entity.type
_entity.pdbx_description
1 polymer ?
#
loop_
_entity_poly.entity_id
_entity_poly.type
_entity_poly.pdbx_seq_one_letter_code
_entity_poly.pdbx_strand_id
1 'polypeptide(L)'
;MVHGGTAIQAAGRDTLHISETETVWNSCLVLGDAKRPAMPDEQALSSSLYFDSILLQAEPGPSQAAAFLAQKQVDQQPLTTLLSRLDKSATFKVLLRRAVEENVLALSGPRRWLVALVSPGGHRDGMAFYGGGGGTGTTGIAFGVDRASQLITLPLRDDRPVGNFLHLFAGGRLLPLDPVCHAIRALVSVLTEADPQSPAAWMGAGGRIDPQRIVDLGAGERGAVDYLSQRILAELGLECRWLSPLHFIPGTTDAIATGAPLAWRPGAAMRQALDAIGGVEALDQYVAWQNVYLEEQFPLGR
;
A
#
# COMPACT_ATOMS: atom_id res chain seq x y z
N MET A 1 21.50 -12.99 9.47
CA MET A 1 22.52 -11.92 9.48
C MET A 1 21.89 -10.73 8.79
N VAL A 2 21.44 -9.75 9.57
CA VAL A 2 20.74 -8.56 9.09
C VAL A 2 21.78 -7.43 9.06
N HIS A 3 22.30 -7.13 7.87
CA HIS A 3 23.06 -5.91 7.62
C HIS A 3 22.07 -4.85 7.17
N GLY A 4 21.46 -4.15 8.13
CA GLY A 4 20.62 -2.99 7.88
C GLY A 4 21.08 -1.88 8.79
N GLY A 5 21.81 -0.91 8.25
CA GLY A 5 22.22 0.28 8.99
C GLY A 5 23.46 0.92 8.41
N THR A 6 23.30 1.64 7.30
CA THR A 6 24.30 2.57 6.73
C THR A 6 23.79 3.36 5.52
N ALA A 7 22.62 3.02 4.95
CA ALA A 7 22.23 3.43 3.59
C ALA A 7 22.12 4.95 3.34
N ILE A 8 21.75 5.78 4.33
CA ILE A 8 21.40 7.20 4.05
C ILE A 8 22.55 8.16 4.37
N GLN A 9 23.45 7.81 5.30
CA GLN A 9 24.69 8.58 5.51
C GLN A 9 25.67 8.49 4.32
N ALA A 10 25.40 7.58 3.37
CA ALA A 10 26.13 7.45 2.11
C ALA A 10 25.61 8.37 0.98
N ALA A 11 24.60 9.22 1.20
CA ALA A 11 24.10 10.12 0.13
C ALA A 11 25.13 11.14 -0.40
N GLY A 12 26.28 11.30 0.28
CA GLY A 12 27.42 12.07 -0.19
C GLY A 12 28.47 11.28 -1.00
N ARG A 13 28.38 9.95 -1.06
CA ARG A 13 29.29 9.06 -1.80
C ARG A 13 28.54 7.83 -2.30
N ASP A 14 28.35 7.80 -3.61
CA ASP A 14 28.08 6.62 -4.44
C ASP A 14 26.60 6.25 -4.71
N THR A 15 26.16 6.63 -5.91
CA THR A 15 25.12 5.95 -6.70
C THR A 15 25.39 4.46 -6.95
N LEU A 16 26.55 3.91 -6.53
CA LEU A 16 27.00 2.55 -6.81
C LEU A 16 26.28 1.43 -6.03
N HIS A 17 25.45 1.75 -5.02
CA HIS A 17 24.75 0.72 -4.21
C HIS A 17 23.22 0.75 -4.32
N ILE A 18 22.64 1.60 -5.18
CA ILE A 18 21.16 1.72 -5.29
C ILE A 18 20.49 0.40 -5.73
N SER A 19 21.20 -0.39 -6.55
CA SER A 19 20.76 -1.71 -7.04
C SER A 19 20.58 -2.76 -5.94
N GLU A 20 21.23 -2.56 -4.80
CA GLU A 20 21.26 -3.51 -3.67
C GLU A 20 20.24 -3.14 -2.58
N THR A 21 19.54 -2.02 -2.73
CA THR A 21 18.50 -1.58 -1.80
C THR A 21 17.33 -2.57 -1.81
N GLU A 22 16.69 -2.77 -0.65
CA GLU A 22 15.60 -3.75 -0.50
C GLU A 22 14.46 -3.47 -1.49
N THR A 23 14.10 -2.20 -1.64
CA THR A 23 13.06 -1.75 -2.58
C THR A 23 13.41 -2.12 -4.01
N VAL A 24 14.64 -1.82 -4.45
CA VAL A 24 15.08 -2.11 -5.81
C VAL A 24 15.19 -3.62 -6.03
N TRP A 25 15.84 -4.33 -5.10
CA TRP A 25 16.01 -5.79 -5.19
C TRP A 25 14.67 -6.51 -5.28
N ASN A 26 13.75 -6.26 -4.34
CA ASN A 26 12.45 -6.91 -4.30
C ASN A 26 11.61 -6.54 -5.54
N SER A 27 11.66 -5.29 -6.00
CA SER A 27 10.93 -4.87 -7.20
C SER A 27 11.51 -5.50 -8.47
N CYS A 28 12.84 -5.61 -8.58
CA CYS A 28 13.52 -6.27 -9.68
C CYS A 28 13.19 -7.76 -9.75
N LEU A 29 13.08 -8.47 -8.63
CA LEU A 29 12.65 -9.86 -8.60
C LEU A 29 11.24 -9.99 -9.20
N VAL A 30 10.28 -9.21 -8.69
CA VAL A 30 8.89 -9.26 -9.18
C VAL A 30 8.79 -8.88 -10.66
N LEU A 31 9.41 -7.77 -11.08
CA LEU A 31 9.32 -7.28 -12.46
C LEU A 31 10.17 -8.12 -13.44
N GLY A 32 11.28 -8.69 -12.98
CA GLY A 32 12.14 -9.57 -13.75
C GLY A 32 11.48 -10.91 -14.06
N ASP A 33 10.83 -11.51 -13.07
CA ASP A 33 10.07 -12.75 -13.25
C ASP A 33 8.89 -12.54 -14.21
N ALA A 34 8.23 -11.37 -14.14
CA ALA A 34 7.12 -11.03 -15.02
C ALA A 34 7.51 -10.78 -16.50
N LYS A 35 8.81 -10.73 -16.83
CA LYS A 35 9.32 -10.55 -18.21
C LYS A 35 9.57 -11.87 -18.97
N ARG A 36 9.41 -13.06 -18.35
CA ARG A 36 9.62 -14.36 -19.03
C ARG A 36 8.34 -14.80 -19.79
N PRO A 37 8.46 -15.49 -20.96
CA PRO A 37 7.40 -15.57 -21.99
C PRO A 37 6.35 -16.66 -21.69
N ALA A 38 5.14 -16.74 -22.26
CA ALA A 38 4.22 -15.83 -22.96
C ALA A 38 2.84 -16.52 -22.88
N MET A 39 1.83 -15.89 -22.26
CA MET A 39 0.45 -16.34 -22.46
C MET A 39 0.04 -16.15 -23.95
N PRO A 40 -0.62 -17.13 -24.58
CA PRO A 40 -1.28 -16.91 -25.86
C PRO A 40 -2.39 -15.86 -25.71
N ASP A 41 -2.55 -15.05 -26.78
CA ASP A 41 -3.39 -13.86 -26.96
C ASP A 41 -4.44 -13.52 -25.90
N GLU A 42 -4.40 -12.24 -25.47
CA GLU A 42 -5.47 -11.25 -25.19
C GLU A 42 -6.94 -11.68 -25.01
N GLN A 43 -7.25 -12.92 -24.66
CA GLN A 43 -8.55 -13.32 -24.15
C GLN A 43 -8.61 -12.91 -22.68
N ALA A 44 -8.81 -11.60 -22.52
CA ALA A 44 -9.34 -10.91 -21.36
C ALA A 44 -8.79 -11.38 -20.00
N LEU A 45 -7.54 -10.99 -19.69
CA LEU A 45 -7.09 -10.84 -18.30
C LEU A 45 -7.80 -9.65 -17.64
N SER A 46 -9.13 -9.66 -17.65
CA SER A 46 -9.95 -8.71 -16.92
C SER A 46 -9.81 -9.05 -15.45
N SER A 47 -9.29 -8.13 -14.64
CA SER A 47 -9.08 -8.39 -13.22
C SER A 47 -10.37 -8.73 -12.47
N SER A 48 -11.52 -8.28 -12.99
CA SER A 48 -12.86 -8.65 -12.50
C SER A 48 -13.18 -10.15 -12.54
N LEU A 49 -12.43 -10.95 -13.32
CA LEU A 49 -12.59 -12.41 -13.34
C LEU A 49 -11.97 -13.09 -12.11
N TYR A 50 -10.98 -12.44 -11.49
CA TYR A 50 -10.17 -13.02 -10.41
C TYR A 50 -10.53 -12.49 -9.03
N PHE A 51 -11.20 -11.33 -8.98
CA PHE A 51 -11.62 -10.67 -7.74
C PHE A 51 -13.13 -10.49 -7.72
N ASP A 52 -13.81 -11.17 -6.80
CA ASP A 52 -15.27 -11.10 -6.64
C ASP A 52 -15.64 -10.45 -5.32
N SER A 53 -16.69 -9.62 -5.32
CA SER A 53 -17.15 -9.00 -4.08
C SER A 53 -17.94 -10.00 -3.23
N ILE A 54 -17.71 -9.95 -1.93
CA ILE A 54 -18.49 -10.65 -0.92
C ILE A 54 -18.95 -9.68 0.16
N LEU A 55 -19.99 -10.08 0.88
CA LEU A 55 -20.37 -9.46 2.14
C LEU A 55 -19.82 -10.30 3.28
N LEU A 56 -19.21 -9.66 4.28
CA LEU A 56 -18.68 -10.34 5.48
C LEU A 56 -19.79 -10.91 6.40
N GLN A 57 -21.04 -10.54 6.15
CA GLN A 57 -22.19 -11.02 6.89
C GLN A 57 -22.57 -12.43 6.42
N ALA A 58 -23.03 -13.27 7.35
CA ALA A 58 -23.58 -14.58 7.01
C ALA A 58 -24.74 -14.43 6.01
N GLU A 59 -24.98 -15.46 5.20
CA GLU A 59 -26.10 -15.45 4.26
C GLU A 59 -27.41 -15.14 4.98
N PRO A 60 -28.20 -14.19 4.45
CA PRO A 60 -29.40 -13.72 5.10
C PRO A 60 -30.49 -14.80 5.05
N GLY A 61 -31.39 -14.78 6.04
CA GLY A 61 -32.67 -15.47 5.91
C GLY A 61 -33.54 -14.87 4.78
N PRO A 62 -34.62 -15.56 4.36
CA PRO A 62 -35.44 -15.15 3.21
C PRO A 62 -35.97 -13.70 3.28
N SER A 63 -36.26 -13.21 4.49
CA SER A 63 -36.77 -11.85 4.73
C SER A 63 -35.74 -10.74 4.51
N GLN A 64 -34.45 -11.06 4.47
CA GLN A 64 -33.35 -10.10 4.34
C GLN A 64 -32.58 -10.26 3.02
N ALA A 65 -32.94 -11.26 2.19
CA ALA A 65 -32.29 -11.57 0.92
C ALA A 65 -32.23 -10.37 -0.05
N ALA A 66 -33.32 -9.61 -0.15
CA ALA A 66 -33.37 -8.44 -1.02
C ALA A 66 -32.40 -7.33 -0.60
N ALA A 67 -32.33 -7.03 0.71
CA ALA A 67 -31.42 -6.02 1.25
C ALA A 67 -29.95 -6.44 1.12
N PHE A 68 -29.65 -7.72 1.35
CA PHE A 68 -28.31 -8.28 1.17
C PHE A 68 -27.85 -8.22 -0.29
N LEU A 69 -28.69 -8.61 -1.25
CA LEU A 69 -28.37 -8.50 -2.68
C LEU A 69 -28.17 -7.06 -3.13
N ALA A 70 -28.99 -6.14 -2.63
CA ALA A 70 -28.83 -4.71 -2.89
C ALA A 70 -27.48 -4.20 -2.35
N GLN A 71 -27.09 -4.56 -1.13
CA GLN A 71 -25.79 -4.18 -0.57
C GLN A 71 -24.63 -4.80 -1.36
N LYS A 72 -24.74 -6.06 -1.79
CA LYS A 72 -23.73 -6.71 -2.62
C LYS A 72 -23.56 -5.97 -3.95
N GLN A 73 -24.66 -5.55 -4.59
CA GLN A 73 -24.60 -4.76 -5.82
C GLN A 73 -23.95 -3.39 -5.61
N VAL A 74 -24.27 -2.72 -4.49
CA VAL A 74 -23.64 -1.44 -4.10
C VAL A 74 -22.13 -1.61 -3.91
N ASP A 75 -21.68 -2.70 -3.29
CA ASP A 75 -20.25 -2.97 -3.10
C ASP A 75 -19.54 -3.40 -4.40
N GLN A 76 -20.24 -4.10 -5.28
CA GLN A 76 -19.69 -4.56 -6.57
C GLN A 76 -19.30 -3.37 -7.47
N GLN A 77 -20.06 -2.27 -7.43
CA GLN A 77 -19.83 -1.10 -8.29
C GLN A 77 -18.46 -0.41 -8.06
N PRO A 78 -18.08 0.01 -6.84
CA PRO A 78 -16.77 0.64 -6.61
C PRO A 78 -15.62 -0.34 -6.88
N LEU A 79 -15.77 -1.63 -6.56
CA LEU A 79 -14.76 -2.63 -6.89
C LEU A 79 -14.59 -2.76 -8.41
N THR A 80 -15.67 -2.90 -9.16
CA THR A 80 -15.64 -3.00 -10.64
C THR A 80 -15.04 -1.74 -11.26
N THR A 81 -15.37 -0.58 -10.72
CA THR A 81 -14.81 0.71 -11.17
C THR A 81 -13.29 0.75 -10.94
N LEU A 82 -12.82 0.33 -9.78
CA LEU A 82 -11.40 0.24 -9.48
C LEU A 82 -10.68 -0.74 -10.42
N LEU A 83 -11.19 -1.97 -10.55
CA LEU A 83 -10.60 -3.03 -11.37
C LEU A 83 -10.53 -2.63 -12.85
N SER A 84 -11.61 -2.08 -13.40
CA SER A 84 -11.61 -1.57 -14.80
C SER A 84 -10.65 -0.41 -15.02
N ARG A 85 -10.35 0.39 -13.98
CA ARG A 85 -9.31 1.41 -14.05
C ARG A 85 -7.92 0.77 -13.99
N LEU A 86 -7.70 -0.19 -13.09
CA LEU A 86 -6.43 -0.91 -12.95
C LEU A 86 -6.07 -1.70 -14.21
N ASP A 87 -7.05 -2.24 -14.92
CA ASP A 87 -6.87 -2.89 -16.22
C ASP A 87 -6.32 -1.94 -17.30
N LYS A 88 -6.16 -0.63 -17.02
CA LYS A 88 -5.47 0.32 -17.92
C LYS A 88 -3.99 0.50 -17.57
N SER A 89 -3.54 0.04 -16.40
CA SER A 89 -2.13 0.10 -15.99
C SER A 89 -1.35 -1.06 -16.60
N ALA A 90 -0.27 -0.74 -17.33
CA ALA A 90 0.64 -1.70 -17.91
C ALA A 90 1.31 -2.56 -16.82
N THR A 91 1.76 -1.91 -15.74
CA THR A 91 2.35 -2.61 -14.59
C THR A 91 1.35 -3.57 -13.96
N PHE A 92 0.11 -3.12 -13.70
CA PHE A 92 -0.91 -3.99 -13.11
C PHE A 92 -1.21 -5.21 -13.99
N LYS A 93 -1.34 -5.05 -15.32
CA LYS A 93 -1.54 -6.18 -16.24
C LYS A 93 -0.40 -7.19 -16.21
N VAL A 94 0.84 -6.71 -16.13
CA VAL A 94 2.03 -7.57 -16.02
C VAL A 94 2.00 -8.38 -14.73
N LEU A 95 1.68 -7.74 -13.60
CA LEU A 95 1.55 -8.42 -12.31
C LEU A 95 0.38 -9.42 -12.31
N LEU A 96 -0.76 -9.05 -12.88
CA LEU A 96 -1.93 -9.91 -13.01
C LEU A 96 -1.62 -11.17 -13.82
N ARG A 97 -0.95 -11.02 -14.97
CA ARG A 97 -0.52 -12.14 -15.80
C ARG A 97 0.40 -13.09 -15.03
N ARG A 98 1.45 -12.56 -14.40
CA ARG A 98 2.38 -13.34 -13.59
C ARG A 98 1.65 -14.12 -12.50
N ALA A 99 0.75 -13.48 -11.76
CA ALA A 99 0.00 -14.12 -10.68
C ALA A 99 -0.91 -15.26 -11.18
N VAL A 100 -1.44 -15.16 -12.41
CA VAL A 100 -2.19 -16.26 -13.04
C VAL A 100 -1.25 -17.40 -13.45
N GLU A 101 -0.10 -17.09 -14.06
CA GLU A 101 0.90 -18.08 -14.49
C GLU A 101 1.51 -18.85 -13.31
N GLU A 102 1.74 -18.18 -12.19
CA GLU A 102 2.23 -18.77 -10.94
C GLU A 102 1.13 -19.45 -10.10
N ASN A 103 -0.11 -19.46 -10.61
CA ASN A 103 -1.28 -20.05 -9.95
C ASN A 103 -1.57 -19.41 -8.56
N VAL A 104 -1.20 -18.14 -8.39
CA VAL A 104 -1.57 -17.30 -7.23
C VAL A 104 -3.03 -16.85 -7.36
N LEU A 105 -3.48 -16.63 -8.59
CA LEU A 105 -4.87 -16.33 -8.93
C LEU A 105 -5.52 -17.48 -9.72
N ALA A 106 -6.68 -17.94 -9.26
CA ALA A 106 -7.51 -18.89 -9.99
C ALA A 106 -8.92 -18.35 -10.23
N LEU A 107 -9.52 -18.71 -11.37
CA LEU A 107 -10.91 -18.37 -11.70
C LEU A 107 -11.94 -19.07 -10.79
N SER A 108 -11.56 -20.22 -10.22
CA SER A 108 -12.44 -21.04 -9.40
C SER A 108 -11.65 -21.88 -8.40
N GLY A 109 -12.34 -22.37 -7.37
CA GLY A 109 -11.76 -23.26 -6.36
C GLY A 109 -11.08 -22.51 -5.21
N PRO A 110 -10.25 -23.20 -4.42
CA PRO A 110 -9.68 -22.70 -3.17
C PRO A 110 -8.48 -21.76 -3.38
N ARG A 111 -8.38 -21.12 -4.55
CA ARG A 111 -7.39 -20.07 -4.90
C ARG A 111 -8.08 -18.83 -5.49
N ARG A 112 -9.39 -18.72 -5.32
CA ARG A 112 -10.18 -17.58 -5.75
C ARG A 112 -10.18 -16.54 -4.63
N TRP A 113 -9.70 -15.35 -4.94
CA TRP A 113 -9.66 -14.25 -3.99
C TRP A 113 -11.02 -13.58 -3.87
N LEU A 114 -11.47 -13.44 -2.63
CA LEU A 114 -12.72 -12.76 -2.28
C LEU A 114 -12.40 -11.35 -1.79
N VAL A 115 -13.24 -10.38 -2.14
CA VAL A 115 -13.07 -8.98 -1.78
C VAL A 115 -14.25 -8.51 -0.94
N ALA A 116 -14.00 -8.12 0.30
CA ALA A 116 -14.99 -7.50 1.17
C ALA A 116 -14.77 -5.99 1.24
N LEU A 117 -15.83 -5.20 1.09
CA LEU A 117 -15.77 -3.77 1.34
C LEU A 117 -16.26 -3.44 2.74
N VAL A 118 -15.57 -2.54 3.43
CA VAL A 118 -15.91 -2.14 4.80
C VAL A 118 -16.26 -0.66 4.90
N SER A 119 -17.18 -0.37 5.80
CA SER A 119 -17.54 0.99 6.19
C SER A 119 -16.65 1.44 7.36
N PRO A 120 -16.34 2.75 7.45
CA PRO A 120 -15.64 3.27 8.62
C PRO A 120 -16.50 3.14 9.88
N GLY A 121 -15.83 2.99 11.04
CA GLY A 121 -16.47 3.03 12.35
C GLY A 121 -16.76 4.45 12.84
N GLY A 122 -16.17 5.47 12.21
CA GLY A 122 -16.44 6.88 12.48
C GLY A 122 -15.59 7.81 11.63
N HIS A 123 -15.82 9.11 11.80
CA HIS A 123 -15.12 10.16 11.05
C HIS A 123 -14.58 11.22 12.01
N ARG A 124 -13.39 11.75 11.70
CA ARG A 124 -12.79 12.87 12.42
C ARG A 124 -11.92 13.66 11.46
N ASP A 125 -11.94 14.99 11.55
CA ASP A 125 -10.97 15.83 10.83
C ASP A 125 -10.99 15.66 9.29
N GLY A 126 -12.16 15.35 8.73
CA GLY A 126 -12.30 15.08 7.28
C GLY A 126 -11.81 13.69 6.85
N MET A 127 -11.41 12.83 7.78
CA MET A 127 -10.91 11.48 7.51
C MET A 127 -11.87 10.40 8.02
N ALA A 128 -11.78 9.22 7.41
CA ALA A 128 -12.49 8.01 7.80
C ALA A 128 -11.61 7.13 8.71
N PHE A 129 -12.16 6.67 9.83
CA PHE A 129 -11.46 5.80 10.78
C PHE A 129 -12.13 4.43 10.86
N TYR A 130 -11.35 3.38 10.68
CA TYR A 130 -11.77 1.99 10.65
C TYR A 130 -11.27 1.30 11.92
N GLY A 131 -12.19 0.76 12.73
CA GLY A 131 -11.83 0.05 13.95
C GLY A 131 -12.87 -1.02 14.28
N GLY A 132 -12.42 -2.12 14.88
CA GLY A 132 -13.30 -3.07 15.56
C GLY A 132 -13.97 -2.35 16.73
N GLY A 133 -15.29 -2.45 16.83
CA GLY A 133 -16.07 -1.70 17.82
C GLY A 133 -15.59 -1.91 19.26
N GLY A 134 -15.49 -0.81 20.00
CA GLY A 134 -15.48 -0.77 21.47
C GLY A 134 -14.20 -1.21 22.17
N GLY A 135 -13.62 -0.30 22.94
CA GLY A 135 -12.72 -0.65 24.06
C GLY A 135 -11.25 -0.75 23.71
N THR A 136 -10.47 0.16 24.30
CA THR A 136 -9.05 0.01 24.70
C THR A 136 -8.25 -1.12 24.04
N GLY A 137 -7.42 -0.74 23.07
CA GLY A 137 -6.14 -1.40 22.82
C GLY A 137 -6.20 -2.76 22.13
N THR A 138 -6.37 -2.75 20.82
CA THR A 138 -5.59 -3.62 19.92
C THR A 138 -5.61 -3.03 18.51
N THR A 139 -4.47 -3.13 17.85
CA THR A 139 -4.09 -2.66 16.51
C THR A 139 -4.76 -3.43 15.38
N GLY A 140 -6.07 -3.72 15.51
CA GLY A 140 -6.82 -4.45 14.48
C GLY A 140 -7.11 -3.53 13.30
N ILE A 141 -6.27 -3.56 12.28
CA ILE A 141 -6.57 -2.94 10.99
C ILE A 141 -7.81 -3.66 10.44
N ALA A 142 -8.93 -2.96 10.28
CA ALA A 142 -10.18 -3.58 9.82
C ALA A 142 -10.20 -3.87 8.31
N PHE A 143 -9.09 -3.63 7.61
CA PHE A 143 -8.92 -3.86 6.18
C PHE A 143 -7.48 -4.32 5.89
N GLY A 144 -7.27 -5.12 4.85
CA GLY A 144 -5.98 -5.76 4.57
C GLY A 144 -6.13 -7.06 3.80
N VAL A 145 -5.01 -7.78 3.66
CA VAL A 145 -4.95 -9.08 2.98
C VAL A 145 -4.88 -10.19 4.02
N ASP A 146 -5.83 -11.12 3.98
CA ASP A 146 -5.79 -12.39 4.70
C ASP A 146 -5.51 -13.52 3.69
N ARG A 147 -4.25 -13.95 3.63
CA ARG A 147 -3.80 -15.03 2.75
C ARG A 147 -4.36 -16.40 3.16
N ALA A 148 -4.61 -16.63 4.45
CA ALA A 148 -5.11 -17.92 4.92
C ALA A 148 -6.56 -18.15 4.46
N SER A 149 -7.37 -17.10 4.47
CA SER A 149 -8.76 -17.12 4.01
C SER A 149 -8.95 -16.68 2.56
N GLN A 150 -7.87 -16.26 1.87
CA GLN A 150 -7.90 -15.65 0.53
C GLN A 150 -8.91 -14.50 0.42
N LEU A 151 -8.91 -13.65 1.44
CA LEU A 151 -9.81 -12.54 1.60
C LEU A 151 -9.04 -11.23 1.56
N ILE A 152 -9.51 -10.29 0.76
CA ILE A 152 -9.05 -8.91 0.75
C ILE A 152 -10.17 -8.05 1.32
N THR A 153 -9.89 -7.38 2.43
CA THR A 153 -10.83 -6.42 3.00
C THR A 153 -10.38 -5.01 2.63
N LEU A 154 -11.26 -4.19 2.03
CA LEU A 154 -10.91 -2.91 1.42
C LEU A 154 -11.80 -1.75 1.92
N PRO A 155 -11.23 -0.55 2.13
CA PRO A 155 -11.97 0.61 2.66
C PRO A 155 -12.77 1.40 1.59
N LEU A 156 -13.28 0.76 0.53
CA LEU A 156 -13.83 1.46 -0.65
C LEU A 156 -15.30 1.96 -0.52
N ARG A 157 -15.94 1.84 0.64
CA ARG A 157 -17.31 2.36 0.85
C ARG A 157 -17.37 3.84 1.23
N ASP A 158 -16.22 4.45 1.50
CA ASP A 158 -16.07 5.87 1.81
C ASP A 158 -14.95 6.40 0.91
N ASP A 159 -15.06 7.65 0.46
CA ASP A 159 -14.08 8.29 -0.43
C ASP A 159 -13.06 9.15 0.32
N ARG A 160 -13.29 9.38 1.63
CA ARG A 160 -12.40 10.19 2.46
C ARG A 160 -11.10 9.46 2.75
N PRO A 161 -9.99 10.20 2.93
CA PRO A 161 -8.72 9.60 3.30
C PRO A 161 -8.81 8.78 4.60
N VAL A 162 -8.05 7.69 4.64
CA VAL A 162 -8.05 6.75 5.76
C VAL A 162 -7.19 7.28 6.91
N GLY A 163 -7.83 7.75 7.97
CA GLY A 163 -7.19 8.41 9.10
C GLY A 163 -6.46 7.47 10.07
N ASN A 164 -6.57 6.15 9.90
CA ASN A 164 -5.89 5.16 10.74
C ASN A 164 -4.36 5.23 10.64
N PHE A 165 -3.84 5.66 9.49
CA PHE A 165 -2.41 5.65 9.20
C PHE A 165 -2.03 6.93 8.47
N LEU A 166 -0.95 7.56 8.89
CA LEU A 166 -0.33 8.64 8.13
C LEU A 166 0.99 8.15 7.54
N HIS A 167 1.30 8.60 6.33
CA HIS A 167 2.53 8.28 5.61
C HIS A 167 3.37 9.55 5.44
N LEU A 168 4.70 9.39 5.35
CA LEU A 168 5.62 10.50 5.13
C LEU A 168 5.68 10.86 3.65
N PHE A 169 5.47 12.14 3.33
CA PHE A 169 5.54 12.70 1.98
C PHE A 169 6.68 13.70 1.84
N ALA A 170 6.99 14.07 0.59
CA ALA A 170 7.90 15.15 0.27
C ALA A 170 7.53 16.45 1.01
N GLY A 171 8.56 17.20 1.43
CA GLY A 171 8.42 18.38 2.28
C GLY A 171 8.10 18.07 3.75
N GLY A 172 8.22 16.81 4.18
CA GLY A 172 8.10 16.41 5.59
C GLY A 172 6.67 16.39 6.13
N ARG A 173 5.68 16.41 5.23
CA ARG A 173 4.26 16.32 5.61
C ARG A 173 3.87 14.88 5.87
N LEU A 174 3.01 14.69 6.86
CA LEU A 174 2.34 13.43 7.15
C LEU A 174 0.89 13.54 6.68
N LEU A 175 0.50 12.65 5.78
CA LEU A 175 -0.83 12.65 5.18
C LEU A 175 -1.43 11.24 5.19
N PRO A 176 -2.75 11.11 5.37
CA PRO A 176 -3.45 9.84 5.15
C PRO A 176 -3.41 9.48 3.66
N LEU A 177 -3.56 8.20 3.37
CA LEU A 177 -3.77 7.74 1.98
C LEU A 177 -5.27 7.63 1.68
N ASP A 178 -5.60 7.83 0.41
CA ASP A 178 -6.95 7.60 -0.07
C ASP A 178 -7.30 6.11 -0.05
N PRO A 179 -8.58 5.75 0.08
CA PRO A 179 -9.06 4.37 0.03
C PRO A 179 -8.59 3.58 -1.20
N VAL A 180 -8.51 4.25 -2.35
CA VAL A 180 -7.98 3.69 -3.61
C VAL A 180 -6.51 3.29 -3.47
N CYS A 181 -5.69 4.10 -2.81
CA CYS A 181 -4.28 3.77 -2.58
C CYS A 181 -4.14 2.51 -1.71
N HIS A 182 -4.94 2.40 -0.65
CA HIS A 182 -4.98 1.19 0.18
C HIS A 182 -5.43 -0.05 -0.60
N ALA A 183 -6.43 0.09 -1.47
CA ALA A 183 -6.91 -0.99 -2.31
C ALA A 183 -5.86 -1.48 -3.33
N ILE A 184 -5.16 -0.54 -3.99
CA ILE A 184 -4.08 -0.89 -4.91
C ILE A 184 -2.95 -1.61 -4.17
N ARG A 185 -2.53 -1.11 -3.00
CA ARG A 185 -1.50 -1.76 -2.17
C ARG A 185 -1.87 -3.19 -1.79
N ALA A 186 -3.12 -3.42 -1.40
CA ALA A 186 -3.61 -4.76 -1.06
C ALA A 186 -3.61 -5.70 -2.27
N LEU A 187 -4.10 -5.23 -3.42
CA LEU A 187 -4.08 -6.00 -4.67
C LEU A 187 -2.65 -6.32 -5.12
N VAL A 188 -1.73 -5.35 -5.09
CA VAL A 188 -0.31 -5.58 -5.39
C VAL A 188 0.30 -6.60 -4.43
N SER A 189 0.00 -6.52 -3.13
CA SER A 189 0.49 -7.50 -2.15
C SER A 189 0.01 -8.93 -2.46
N VAL A 190 -1.21 -9.09 -2.98
CA VAL A 190 -1.72 -10.38 -3.47
C VAL A 190 -0.97 -10.82 -4.73
N LEU A 191 -0.91 -9.96 -5.75
CA LEU A 191 -0.33 -10.29 -7.06
C LEU A 191 1.16 -10.60 -7.02
N THR A 192 1.87 -10.04 -6.04
CA THR A 192 3.31 -10.21 -5.89
C THR A 192 3.68 -11.26 -4.84
N GLU A 193 2.69 -11.72 -4.06
CA GLU A 193 2.86 -12.47 -2.81
C GLU A 193 3.76 -11.77 -1.77
N ALA A 194 4.22 -10.54 -2.04
CA ALA A 194 5.05 -9.77 -1.15
C ALA A 194 4.21 -9.17 -0.03
N ASP A 195 4.76 -9.16 1.17
CA ASP A 195 4.17 -8.41 2.27
C ASP A 195 4.50 -6.91 2.10
N PRO A 196 3.54 -6.01 2.37
CA PRO A 196 3.86 -4.60 2.48
C PRO A 196 4.89 -4.43 3.59
N GLN A 197 5.84 -3.52 3.39
CA GLN A 197 6.87 -3.29 4.39
C GLN A 197 6.22 -2.93 5.71
N SER A 198 6.48 -3.76 6.72
CA SER A 198 5.88 -3.62 8.03
C SER A 198 6.65 -2.56 8.81
N PRO A 199 5.96 -1.56 9.40
CA PRO A 199 6.61 -0.61 10.30
C PRO A 199 7.14 -1.29 11.57
N ALA A 200 6.86 -2.58 11.81
CA ALA A 200 7.31 -3.32 12.98
C ALA A 200 8.84 -3.30 13.19
N ALA A 201 9.62 -3.30 12.10
CA ALA A 201 11.07 -3.17 12.21
C ALA A 201 11.49 -1.82 12.85
N TRP A 202 10.64 -0.81 12.76
CA TRP A 202 10.86 0.53 13.31
C TRP A 202 10.09 0.80 14.62
N MET A 203 9.30 -0.16 15.12
CA MET A 203 8.55 -0.01 16.38
C MET A 203 9.42 -0.31 17.61
N GLY A 204 9.31 0.52 18.64
CA GLY A 204 9.88 0.29 19.98
C GLY A 204 8.93 -0.47 20.92
N ALA A 205 9.37 -0.69 22.16
CA ALA A 205 8.63 -1.49 23.16
C ALA A 205 7.23 -0.95 23.51
N GLY A 206 6.92 0.31 23.18
CA GLY A 206 5.61 0.94 23.38
C GLY A 206 4.66 0.85 22.18
N GLY A 207 4.97 0.05 21.15
CA GLY A 207 4.17 -0.07 19.92
C GLY A 207 4.13 1.21 19.09
N ARG A 208 5.02 2.17 19.36
CA ARG A 208 5.22 3.41 18.60
C ARG A 208 6.51 3.31 17.82
N ILE A 209 6.62 4.05 16.71
CA ILE A 209 7.88 4.18 15.98
C ILE A 209 8.94 4.75 16.93
N ASP A 210 10.07 4.06 17.01
CA ASP A 210 11.25 4.45 17.78
C ASP A 210 12.18 5.28 16.87
N PRO A 211 12.42 6.58 17.19
CA PRO A 211 13.31 7.42 16.40
C PRO A 211 14.73 6.86 16.26
N GLN A 212 15.24 6.13 17.28
CA GLN A 212 16.57 5.55 17.20
C GLN A 212 16.65 4.49 16.10
N ARG A 213 15.58 3.71 15.88
CA ARG A 213 15.53 2.72 14.81
C ARG A 213 15.56 3.35 13.42
N ILE A 214 15.10 4.59 13.25
CA ILE A 214 15.23 5.32 11.97
C ILE A 214 16.67 5.76 11.73
N VAL A 215 17.36 6.18 12.77
CA VAL A 215 18.80 6.49 12.67
C VAL A 215 19.58 5.21 12.36
N ASP A 216 19.29 4.13 13.07
CA ASP A 216 20.02 2.87 12.97
C ASP A 216 19.75 2.14 11.65
N LEU A 217 18.49 2.09 11.20
CA LEU A 217 18.08 1.30 10.02
C LEU A 217 17.88 2.15 8.75
N GLY A 218 17.75 3.47 8.89
CA GLY A 218 17.32 4.35 7.81
C GLY A 218 15.81 4.32 7.53
N ALA A 219 15.34 5.29 6.75
CA ALA A 219 14.00 5.37 6.16
C ALA A 219 14.06 5.35 4.62
N GLY A 220 12.93 5.14 3.93
CA GLY A 220 12.86 5.29 2.46
C GLY A 220 13.00 4.00 1.68
N GLU A 221 13.30 2.90 2.36
CA GLU A 221 12.84 1.60 1.88
C GLU A 221 11.31 1.60 1.91
N ARG A 222 10.72 1.17 0.80
CA ARG A 222 9.28 1.02 0.59
C ARG A 222 8.90 -0.44 0.26
N GLY A 223 9.87 -1.23 -0.20
CA GLY A 223 9.62 -2.58 -0.70
C GLY A 223 8.84 -2.60 -2.01
N ALA A 224 8.64 -3.80 -2.57
CA ALA A 224 8.00 -3.98 -3.86
C ALA A 224 6.53 -3.52 -3.85
N VAL A 225 5.78 -3.77 -2.78
CA VAL A 225 4.35 -3.43 -2.72
C VAL A 225 4.12 -1.93 -2.88
N ASP A 226 4.83 -1.11 -2.10
CA ASP A 226 4.60 0.33 -2.14
C ASP A 226 5.21 0.98 -3.39
N TYR A 227 6.37 0.51 -3.87
CA TYR A 227 6.92 0.98 -5.14
C TYR A 227 5.98 0.68 -6.32
N LEU A 228 5.55 -0.59 -6.48
CA LEU A 228 4.69 -1.00 -7.59
C LEU A 228 3.30 -0.35 -7.51
N SER A 229 2.79 -0.11 -6.29
CA SER A 229 1.54 0.64 -6.12
C SER A 229 1.66 2.08 -6.61
N GLN A 230 2.74 2.79 -6.24
CA GLN A 230 2.98 4.16 -6.73
C GLN A 230 3.20 4.19 -8.24
N ARG A 231 3.87 3.18 -8.80
CA ARG A 231 4.04 3.00 -10.25
C ARG A 231 2.70 2.85 -10.97
N ILE A 232 1.81 1.99 -10.47
CA ILE A 232 0.45 1.81 -11.00
C ILE A 232 -0.35 3.12 -10.88
N LEU A 233 -0.29 3.79 -9.73
CA LEU A 233 -0.96 5.08 -9.52
C LEU A 233 -0.50 6.12 -10.56
N ALA A 234 0.81 6.22 -10.81
CA ALA A 234 1.37 7.12 -11.82
C ALA A 234 0.87 6.80 -13.24
N GLU A 235 0.83 5.51 -13.64
CA GLU A 235 0.27 5.08 -14.93
C GLU A 235 -1.22 5.43 -15.09
N LEU A 236 -1.95 5.53 -13.97
CA LEU A 236 -3.37 5.90 -13.95
C LEU A 236 -3.61 7.42 -13.83
N GLY A 237 -2.55 8.23 -13.88
CA GLY A 237 -2.61 9.68 -13.71
C GLY A 237 -3.00 10.11 -12.30
N LEU A 238 -2.72 9.29 -11.29
CA LEU A 238 -2.96 9.59 -9.88
C LEU A 238 -1.65 9.97 -9.19
N GLU A 239 -1.55 11.22 -8.75
CA GLU A 239 -0.37 11.71 -8.03
C GLU A 239 -0.46 11.38 -6.54
N CYS A 240 0.07 10.23 -6.15
CA CYS A 240 0.24 9.88 -4.74
C CYS A 240 1.62 9.22 -4.52
N ARG A 241 2.58 10.01 -4.03
CA ARG A 241 3.98 9.58 -3.83
C ARG A 241 4.42 9.79 -2.38
N TRP A 242 4.28 8.76 -1.57
CA TRP A 242 4.86 8.73 -0.22
C TRP A 242 6.31 8.26 -0.27
N LEU A 243 7.13 8.81 0.63
CA LEU A 243 8.56 8.53 0.70
C LEU A 243 8.87 7.25 1.46
N SER A 244 8.13 6.97 2.54
CA SER A 244 8.41 5.83 3.40
C SER A 244 7.12 5.31 4.04
N PRO A 245 6.92 3.98 4.15
CA PRO A 245 5.81 3.37 4.88
C PRO A 245 6.04 3.41 6.39
N LEU A 246 6.44 4.56 6.91
CA LEU A 246 6.49 4.84 8.34
C LEU A 246 5.07 5.15 8.79
N HIS A 247 4.22 4.13 8.95
CA HIS A 247 2.83 4.34 9.39
C HIS A 247 2.82 4.99 10.77
N PHE A 248 2.44 6.26 10.84
CA PHE A 248 2.42 6.98 12.11
C PHE A 248 1.16 6.68 12.91
N ILE A 249 1.36 6.57 14.22
CA ILE A 249 0.30 6.33 15.22
C ILE A 249 -0.02 7.66 15.92
N PRO A 250 -1.31 7.96 16.18
CA PRO A 250 -1.73 9.15 16.90
C PRO A 250 -0.96 9.39 18.20
N GLY A 251 -0.60 10.66 18.48
CA GLY A 251 0.16 11.06 19.68
C GLY A 251 1.68 11.17 19.46
N THR A 252 2.15 11.05 18.22
CA THR A 252 3.55 11.27 17.81
C THR A 252 3.71 12.37 16.77
N THR A 253 2.63 13.06 16.45
CA THR A 253 2.51 14.05 15.39
C THR A 253 2.08 15.39 15.96
N ASP A 254 2.67 16.47 15.48
CA ASP A 254 2.12 17.80 15.76
C ASP A 254 1.10 18.11 14.66
N ALA A 255 -0.11 18.53 15.05
CA ALA A 255 -1.05 19.08 14.10
C ALA A 255 -0.46 20.37 13.51
N ILE A 256 -0.45 20.49 12.19
CA ILE A 256 -0.14 21.75 11.53
C ILE A 256 -1.47 22.50 11.42
N ALA A 257 -1.51 23.75 11.86
CA ALA A 257 -2.66 24.63 11.62
C ALA A 257 -2.70 25.00 10.12
N THR A 258 -3.12 24.06 9.29
CA THR A 258 -3.51 24.29 7.89
C THR A 258 -5.02 24.20 7.81
N GLY A 259 -5.63 24.93 6.88
CA GLY A 259 -7.02 24.65 6.51
C GLY A 259 -7.21 23.20 6.03
N ALA A 260 -8.43 22.83 5.66
CA ALA A 260 -8.69 21.49 5.15
C ALA A 260 -7.96 21.22 3.80
N PRO A 261 -7.34 20.04 3.60
CA PRO A 261 -7.18 18.93 4.55
C PRO A 261 -6.09 19.21 5.60
N LEU A 262 -6.32 18.69 6.82
CA LEU A 262 -5.33 18.76 7.89
C LEU A 262 -4.04 18.05 7.46
N ALA A 263 -2.92 18.74 7.61
CA ALA A 263 -1.59 18.17 7.46
C ALA A 263 -0.98 18.00 8.84
N TRP A 264 -0.25 16.91 9.04
CA TRP A 264 0.54 16.69 10.25
C TRP A 264 2.02 16.79 9.92
N ARG A 265 2.84 17.04 10.95
CA ARG A 265 4.29 16.90 10.86
C ARG A 265 4.77 15.85 11.84
N PRO A 266 5.91 15.20 11.57
CA PRO A 266 6.56 14.34 12.55
C PRO A 266 6.84 15.13 13.82
N GLY A 267 6.71 14.52 15.00
CA GLY A 267 7.07 15.16 16.28
C GLY A 267 8.57 15.48 16.38
N ALA A 268 8.96 16.24 17.41
CA ALA A 268 10.34 16.75 17.54
C ALA A 268 11.42 15.66 17.47
N ALA A 269 11.26 14.56 18.20
CA ALA A 269 12.23 13.46 18.20
C ALA A 269 12.35 12.79 16.83
N MET A 270 11.23 12.68 16.10
CA MET A 270 11.22 12.10 14.75
C MET A 270 11.89 13.02 13.73
N ARG A 271 11.66 14.33 13.83
CA ARG A 271 12.36 15.30 12.99
C ARG A 271 13.86 15.25 13.24
N GLN A 272 14.29 15.20 14.50
CA GLN A 272 15.71 15.06 14.84
C GLN A 272 16.32 13.77 14.26
N ALA A 273 15.60 12.64 14.31
CA ALA A 273 16.07 11.40 13.70
C ALA A 273 16.14 11.49 12.16
N LEU A 274 15.18 12.13 11.51
CA LEU A 274 15.21 12.41 10.08
C LEU A 274 16.39 13.33 9.73
N ASP A 275 16.63 14.38 10.51
CA ASP A 275 17.76 15.30 10.31
C ASP A 275 19.11 14.57 10.47
N ALA A 276 19.21 13.62 11.39
CA ALA A 276 20.41 12.81 11.61
C ALA A 276 20.76 11.88 10.42
N ILE A 277 19.78 11.59 9.55
CA ILE A 277 19.97 10.87 8.29
C ILE A 277 19.98 11.80 7.07
N GLY A 278 20.17 13.11 7.25
CA GLY A 278 20.25 14.07 6.15
C GLY A 278 18.92 14.76 5.79
N GLY A 279 17.88 14.56 6.58
CA GLY A 279 16.58 15.22 6.44
C GLY A 279 15.65 14.59 5.41
N VAL A 280 14.44 15.15 5.29
CA VAL A 280 13.41 14.64 4.37
C VAL A 280 13.79 14.85 2.90
N GLU A 281 14.61 15.86 2.61
CA GLU A 281 15.10 16.14 1.26
C GLU A 281 16.06 15.04 0.77
N ALA A 282 17.00 14.61 1.62
CA ALA A 282 17.87 13.48 1.31
C ALA A 282 17.05 12.19 1.13
N LEU A 283 16.00 12.00 1.94
CA LEU A 283 15.09 10.87 1.81
C LEU A 283 14.32 10.88 0.48
N ASP A 284 13.80 12.04 0.06
CA ASP A 284 13.11 12.17 -1.24
C ASP A 284 14.06 11.90 -2.40
N GLN A 285 15.29 12.41 -2.33
CA GLN A 285 16.33 12.14 -3.32
C GLN A 285 16.69 10.65 -3.38
N TYR A 286 16.80 9.98 -2.24
CA TYR A 286 17.03 8.54 -2.15
C TYR A 286 15.93 7.73 -2.83
N VAL A 287 14.67 8.05 -2.54
CA VAL A 287 13.50 7.42 -3.17
C VAL A 287 13.46 7.72 -4.68
N ALA A 288 13.86 8.92 -5.09
CA ALA A 288 13.96 9.28 -6.49
C ALA A 288 15.02 8.45 -7.22
N TRP A 289 16.19 8.20 -6.62
CA TRP A 289 17.21 7.33 -7.20
C TRP A 289 16.73 5.89 -7.37
N GLN A 290 16.00 5.34 -6.39
CA GLN A 290 15.37 4.01 -6.53
C GLN A 290 14.41 3.98 -7.73
N ASN A 291 13.56 5.01 -7.87
CA ASN A 291 12.60 5.11 -8.97
C ASN A 291 13.31 5.20 -10.32
N VAL A 292 14.30 6.10 -10.45
CA VAL A 292 15.08 6.27 -11.69
C VAL A 292 15.73 4.95 -12.09
N TYR A 293 16.41 4.27 -11.15
CA TYR A 293 17.04 2.99 -11.44
C TYR A 293 16.02 1.95 -11.93
N LEU A 294 14.89 1.79 -11.22
CA LEU A 294 13.86 0.81 -11.60
C LEU A 294 13.18 1.16 -12.93
N GLU A 295 13.00 2.44 -13.24
CA GLU A 295 12.46 2.90 -14.53
C GLU A 295 13.43 2.66 -15.69
N GLU A 296 14.74 2.81 -15.47
CA GLU A 296 15.75 2.48 -16.48
C GLU A 296 15.78 0.97 -16.79
N GLN A 297 15.65 0.11 -15.77
CA GLN A 297 15.63 -1.35 -15.94
C GLN A 297 14.27 -1.86 -16.47
N PHE A 298 13.19 -1.22 -16.06
CA PHE A 298 11.81 -1.58 -16.36
C PHE A 298 11.02 -0.32 -16.73
N PRO A 299 11.09 0.15 -17.99
CA PRO A 299 10.39 1.36 -18.41
C PRO A 299 8.88 1.26 -18.21
N LEU A 300 8.23 2.39 -17.91
CA LEU A 300 6.76 2.48 -17.93
C LEU A 300 6.26 2.17 -19.35
N GLY A 301 5.27 1.29 -19.47
CA GLY A 301 4.53 1.14 -20.71
C GLY A 301 3.76 2.44 -20.95
N ARG A 302 4.18 3.23 -21.94
CA ARG A 302 3.44 4.42 -22.39
C ARG A 302 2.26 4.01 -23.27
#